data_AF-A0A1Y6MG91-F1
#
_entry.id   AF-A0A1Y6MG91-F1
#
_cell.length_a   1.000
_cell.length_b   1.000
_cell.length_c   1.000
_cell.angle_alpha   90.00
_cell.angle_beta   90.00
_cell.angle_gamma   90.00
#
_symmetry.space_group_name_H-M   'P 1'
#
loop_
_entity.id
_entity.type
_entity.pdbx_description
1 polymer ?
#
loop_
_entity_poly.entity_id
_entity_poly.type
_entity_poly.pdbx_seq_one_letter_code
_entity_poly.pdbx_strand_id
1 'polypeptide(L)'
;MNNLIQTLIVKYGNVTKTAKAFSVSHTAVVKWKKNGPPLHIALLCHLSEDVPYIFNPSDYGVDNKGLKLNLETTKKVTTNDSIKRV
;
A
#
# COMPACT_ATOMS: atom_id res chain seq x y z
N MET A 1 11.93 13.10 5.31
CA MET A 1 11.14 13.38 4.08
C MET A 1 11.37 12.27 3.09
N ASN A 2 10.32 11.48 2.81
CA ASN A 2 10.12 10.50 1.73
C ASN A 2 11.36 9.92 1.04
N ASN A 3 12.05 9.03 1.76
CA ASN A 3 13.14 8.19 1.24
C ASN A 3 12.70 7.39 0.00
N LEU A 4 11.43 6.96 -0.04
CA LEU A 4 10.87 6.11 -1.10
C LEU A 4 11.14 6.63 -2.52
N ILE A 5 10.86 7.90 -2.82
CA ILE A 5 11.03 8.40 -4.21
C ILE A 5 12.49 8.40 -4.63
N GLN A 6 13.39 8.72 -3.72
CA GLN A 6 14.81 8.68 -3.99
C GLN A 6 15.28 7.23 -4.16
N THR A 7 14.81 6.29 -3.33
CA THR A 7 15.05 4.85 -3.50
C THR A 7 14.61 4.35 -4.87
N LEU A 8 13.40 4.73 -5.32
CA LEU A 8 12.87 4.33 -6.62
C LEU A 8 13.70 4.93 -7.78
N ILE A 9 14.08 6.21 -7.69
CA ILE A 9 14.92 6.85 -8.72
C ILE A 9 16.30 6.19 -8.79
N VAL A 10 16.90 5.87 -7.66
CA VAL A 10 18.20 5.16 -7.61
C VAL A 10 18.07 3.77 -8.21
N LYS A 11 17.04 3.01 -7.80
CA LYS A 11 16.81 1.63 -8.25
C LYS A 11 16.54 1.54 -9.75
N TYR A 12 15.65 2.38 -10.27
CA TYR A 12 15.33 2.40 -11.70
C TYR A 12 16.30 3.28 -12.52
N GLY A 13 17.20 4.00 -11.87
CA GLY A 13 18.26 4.82 -12.44
C GLY A 13 17.90 6.27 -12.75
N ASN A 14 16.65 6.58 -13.12
CA ASN A 14 16.19 7.95 -13.32
C ASN A 14 14.66 8.07 -13.30
N VAL A 15 14.17 9.30 -13.26
CA VAL A 15 12.73 9.65 -13.22
C VAL A 15 11.96 9.04 -14.40
N THR A 16 12.50 9.04 -15.61
CA THR A 16 11.84 8.48 -16.81
C THR A 16 11.68 6.97 -16.72
N LYS A 17 12.71 6.26 -16.24
CA LYS A 17 12.65 4.81 -16.04
C LYS A 17 11.71 4.45 -14.89
N THR A 18 11.71 5.22 -13.80
CA THR A 18 10.71 5.07 -12.72
C THR A 18 9.29 5.26 -13.26
N ALA A 19 9.06 6.29 -14.07
CA ALA A 19 7.74 6.55 -14.66
C ALA A 19 7.26 5.37 -15.53
N LYS A 20 8.16 4.79 -16.33
CA LYS A 20 7.88 3.57 -17.10
C LYS A 20 7.58 2.36 -16.22
N ALA A 21 8.34 2.16 -15.14
CA ALA A 21 8.14 1.02 -14.23
C ALA A 21 6.75 1.01 -13.58
N PHE A 22 6.18 2.18 -13.32
CA PHE A 22 4.85 2.34 -12.73
C PHE A 22 3.77 2.69 -13.76
N SER A 23 4.08 2.70 -15.06
CA SER A 23 3.15 3.11 -16.13
C SER A 23 2.49 4.49 -15.88
N VAL A 24 3.24 5.44 -15.34
CA VAL A 24 2.80 6.82 -15.08
C VAL A 24 3.57 7.83 -15.93
N SER A 25 3.12 9.09 -15.94
CA SER A 25 3.85 10.15 -16.63
C SER A 25 5.12 10.57 -15.88
N HIS A 26 6.14 11.03 -16.61
CA HIS A 26 7.35 11.62 -16.02
C HIS A 26 7.00 12.74 -15.02
N THR A 27 6.05 13.60 -15.38
CA THR A 27 5.59 14.71 -14.54
C THR A 27 4.96 14.23 -13.24
N ALA A 28 4.28 13.08 -13.22
CA ALA A 28 3.77 12.49 -11.98
C ALA A 28 4.91 12.18 -11.01
N VAL A 29 5.96 11.51 -11.48
CA VAL A 29 7.13 11.16 -10.65
C VAL A 29 7.87 12.42 -10.15
N VAL A 30 7.97 13.46 -10.98
CA VAL A 30 8.52 14.76 -10.53
C VAL A 30 7.68 15.36 -9.40
N LYS A 31 6.35 15.32 -9.51
CA LYS A 31 5.44 15.80 -8.45
C LYS A 31 5.57 14.99 -7.16
N TRP A 32 5.85 13.69 -7.25
CA TRP A 32 6.05 12.84 -6.09
C TRP A 32 7.24 13.28 -5.22
N LYS A 33 8.27 13.92 -5.81
CA LYS A 33 9.39 14.46 -5.04
C LYS A 33 8.96 15.50 -4.00
N LYS A 34 7.91 16.26 -4.29
CA LYS A 34 7.37 17.30 -3.40
C LYS A 34 6.27 16.76 -2.49
N ASN A 35 5.36 15.95 -3.04
CA ASN A 35 4.11 15.57 -2.37
C ASN A 35 4.09 14.12 -1.84
N GLY A 36 5.12 13.32 -2.14
CA GLY A 36 5.08 11.86 -1.99
C GLY A 36 4.35 11.15 -3.14
N PRO A 37 4.56 9.83 -3.30
CA PRO A 37 3.78 9.05 -4.25
C PRO A 37 2.35 8.84 -3.74
N PRO A 38 1.37 8.56 -4.62
CA PRO A 38 0.02 8.16 -4.23
C PRO A 38 0.00 6.91 -3.36
N LEU A 39 -1.08 6.72 -2.59
CA LEU A 39 -1.29 5.59 -1.68
C LEU A 39 -1.04 4.23 -2.35
N HIS A 40 -1.64 3.98 -3.53
CA HIS A 40 -1.50 2.69 -4.21
C HIS A 40 -0.04 2.40 -4.62
N ILE A 41 0.74 3.42 -5.00
CA ILE A 41 2.17 3.25 -5.33
C ILE A 41 2.96 2.92 -4.07
N ALA A 42 2.68 3.60 -2.95
CA ALA A 42 3.34 3.32 -1.68
C ALA A 42 3.04 1.90 -1.18
N LEU A 43 1.79 1.44 -1.31
CA LEU A 43 1.40 0.07 -0.99
C LEU A 43 2.11 -0.96 -1.89
N LEU A 44 2.17 -0.72 -3.20
CA LEU A 44 2.92 -1.59 -4.12
C LEU A 44 4.41 -1.68 -3.72
N CYS A 45 5.00 -0.57 -3.32
CA CYS A 45 6.39 -0.55 -2.85
C CYS A 45 6.56 -1.31 -1.52
N HIS A 46 5.55 -1.32 -0.66
CA HIS A 46 5.59 -2.07 0.61
C HIS A 46 5.46 -3.57 0.41
N LEU A 47 4.73 -4.00 -0.62
CA LEU A 47 4.56 -5.42 -0.97
C LEU A 47 5.74 -5.98 -1.76
N SER A 48 6.60 -5.14 -2.32
CA SER A 48 7.75 -5.55 -3.14
C SER A 48 8.97 -5.79 -2.26
N GLU A 49 9.51 -7.01 -2.28
CA GLU A 49 10.77 -7.34 -1.58
C GLU A 49 11.96 -6.53 -2.09
N ASP A 50 11.92 -6.15 -3.36
CA ASP A 50 13.01 -5.43 -4.00
C ASP A 50 13.04 -3.92 -3.62
N VAL A 51 12.02 -3.41 -2.93
CA VAL A 51 11.96 -1.99 -2.50
C VAL A 51 11.95 -1.96 -0.98
N PRO A 52 13.03 -1.50 -0.31
CA PRO A 52 13.10 -1.46 1.15
C PRO A 52 12.25 -0.31 1.70
N TYR A 53 10.92 -0.47 1.64
CA TYR A 53 9.94 0.52 2.06
C TYR A 53 8.87 -0.12 2.94
N ILE A 54 8.64 0.47 4.10
CA ILE A 54 7.55 0.08 5.00
C ILE A 54 6.47 1.14 4.89
N PHE A 55 5.27 0.72 4.52
CA PHE A 55 4.12 1.61 4.42
C PHE A 55 3.70 2.11 5.80
N ASN A 56 3.48 3.41 5.92
CA ASN A 56 2.89 4.02 7.10
C ASN A 56 1.52 4.63 6.74
N PRO A 57 0.39 4.07 7.23
CA PRO A 57 -0.95 4.57 6.95
C PRO A 57 -1.16 6.05 7.31
N SER A 58 -0.53 6.52 8.38
CA SER A 58 -0.68 7.90 8.86
C SER A 58 -0.14 8.93 7.87
N ASP A 59 0.87 8.59 7.05
CA ASP A 59 1.42 9.47 6.02
C ASP A 59 0.40 9.77 4.90
N TYR A 60 -0.65 8.94 4.81
CA TYR A 60 -1.69 8.99 3.79
C TYR A 60 -3.06 9.37 4.33
N GLY A 61 -3.13 9.79 5.60
CA GLY A 61 -4.41 10.10 6.25
C GLY A 61 -5.33 8.87 6.39
N VAL A 62 -4.79 7.66 6.26
CA VAL A 62 -5.51 6.42 6.54
C VAL A 62 -5.40 6.17 8.03
N ASP A 63 -6.49 6.36 8.76
CA ASP A 63 -6.52 6.04 10.19
C ASP A 63 -6.88 4.57 10.41
N ASN A 64 -6.19 3.92 11.34
CA ASN A 64 -6.48 2.53 11.74
C ASN A 64 -7.82 2.41 12.51
N LYS A 65 -8.68 3.42 12.46
CA LYS A 65 -9.93 3.46 13.21
C LYS A 65 -11.02 2.60 12.55
N GLY A 66 -10.95 2.39 11.23
CA GLY A 66 -11.96 1.62 10.50
C GLY A 66 -11.77 0.10 10.49
N LEU A 67 -10.54 -0.39 10.66
CA LEU A 67 -10.18 -1.81 10.56
C LEU A 67 -9.54 -2.30 11.86
N LYS A 68 -10.30 -2.30 12.95
CA LYS A 68 -9.92 -3.04 14.16
C LYS A 68 -10.45 -4.45 14.05
N LEU A 69 -9.55 -5.43 13.96
CA LEU A 69 -9.90 -6.82 14.20
C LEU A 69 -10.27 -6.93 15.69
N ASN A 70 -11.57 -6.96 15.99
CA ASN A 70 -12.04 -7.19 17.35
C ASN A 70 -11.85 -8.68 17.70
N LEU A 71 -10.63 -9.00 18.14
CA LEU A 71 -10.23 -10.35 18.57
C LEU A 71 -11.01 -10.83 19.81
N GLU A 72 -11.68 -9.94 20.54
CA GLU A 72 -12.54 -10.31 21.68
C GLU A 72 -13.85 -10.97 21.22
N THR A 73 -14.24 -10.79 19.94
CA THR A 73 -15.39 -11.46 19.34
C THR A 73 -14.97 -12.81 18.76
N THR A 74 -14.53 -13.73 19.61
CA THR A 74 -14.43 -15.15 19.21
C THR A 74 -15.84 -15.74 19.14
N LYS A 75 -16.64 -15.34 18.14
CA LYS A 75 -17.88 -16.06 17.85
C LYS A 75 -17.46 -17.43 17.34
N LYS A 76 -17.55 -18.43 18.22
CA LYS A 76 -17.38 -19.83 17.85
C LYS A 76 -18.39 -20.14 16.75
N VAL A 77 -17.93 -20.27 15.51
CA VAL A 77 -18.79 -20.68 14.40
C VAL A 77 -19.09 -22.15 14.60
N THR A 78 -20.27 -22.45 15.15
CA THR A 78 -20.85 -23.79 15.15
C THR A 78 -21.83 -23.89 13.99
N THR A 79 -21.33 -24.12 12.78
CA THR A 79 -22.20 -24.50 11.67
C THR A 79 -22.66 -25.94 11.90
N ASN A 80 -23.92 -26.09 12.29
CA ASN A 80 -24.74 -27.29 12.09
C ASN A 80 -26.20 -26.84 11.97
N ASP A 81 -26.49 -26.02 10.95
CA ASP A 81 -27.87 -25.85 10.51
C ASP A 81 -28.31 -27.17 9.86
N SER A 82 -29.01 -27.99 10.63
CA SER A 82 -29.66 -29.19 10.12
C SER A 82 -30.78 -28.76 9.20
N ILE A 83 -30.58 -28.88 7.88
CA ILE A 83 -31.64 -28.70 6.89
C ILE A 83 -32.71 -29.78 7.17
N LYS A 84 -33.84 -29.39 7.77
CA LYS A 84 -35.02 -30.26 7.80
C LYS A 84 -35.54 -30.37 6.36
N ARG A 85 -35.40 -31.55 5.76
CA ARG A 85 -36.13 -31.90 4.53
C ARG A 85 -37.63 -31.93 4.87
N VAL A 86 -38.41 -31.16 4.13
CA VAL A 86 -39.89 -31.25 4.06
C VAL A 86 -40.24 -32.25 2.95
#